data_AF-A0A1X7VTV6-F1
#
_entry.id   AF-A0A1X7VTV6-F1
#
_cell.length_a   1.000
_cell.length_b   1.000
_cell.length_c   1.000
_cell.angle_alpha   90.00
_cell.angle_beta   90.00
_cell.angle_gamma   90.00
#
_symmetry.space_group_name_H-M   'P 1'
#
loop_
_entity.id
_entity.type
_entity.pdbx_description
1 polymer ?
#
loop_
_entity_poly.entity_id
_entity_poly.type
_entity_poly.pdbx_seq_one_letter_code
_entity_poly.pdbx_strand_id
1 'polypeptide(L)'
;MYLELMNGFDPKYILFVGDLLQLPQVNVRPVFKKISNKLLKNRLGAANAVNIWKETVEYDKLTINKRQKGDETFLKMFDSVRHGCLTDDTIDKLKSRVFKVSIKEKYKELESKGTNHPFAYFLR
;
A
#
# COMPACT_ATOMS: atom_id res chain seq x y z
N MET A 1 6.64 -1.78 0.98
CA MET A 1 6.52 -2.44 2.28
C MET A 1 7.68 -1.92 3.09
N TYR A 2 7.37 -1.12 4.10
CA TYR A 2 8.34 -0.48 4.98
C TYR A 2 8.33 -1.21 6.34
N LEU A 3 9.49 -1.30 6.99
CA LEU A 3 9.67 -1.82 8.35
C LEU A 3 10.36 -0.71 9.15
N GLU A 4 9.85 -0.45 10.36
CA GLU A 4 10.29 0.66 11.21
C GLU A 4 10.17 0.27 12.69
N LEU A 5 11.20 0.60 13.50
CA LEU A 5 11.23 0.38 14.95
C LEU A 5 11.32 1.73 15.67
N MET A 6 10.43 1.99 16.63
CA MET A 6 10.50 3.15 17.53
C MET A 6 10.97 2.75 18.93
N ASN A 7 11.89 3.53 19.50
CA ASN A 7 12.22 3.56 20.93
C ASN A 7 11.80 4.93 21.50
N GLY A 8 10.74 5.00 22.30
CA GLY A 8 10.35 6.30 22.89
C GLY A 8 9.03 6.41 23.66
N PHE A 9 8.20 5.36 23.70
CA PHE A 9 7.06 5.26 24.61
C PHE A 9 7.20 3.94 25.38
N ASP A 10 6.87 3.92 26.67
CA ASP A 10 6.80 2.75 27.58
C ASP A 10 6.74 1.40 26.82
N PRO A 11 7.74 0.51 26.96
CA PRO A 11 8.46 -0.14 25.86
C PRO A 11 7.54 -0.98 24.96
N LYS A 12 6.88 -0.30 24.03
CA LYS A 12 6.07 -0.88 22.98
C LYS A 12 6.67 -0.42 21.67
N TYR A 13 7.43 -1.30 21.04
CA TYR A 13 7.89 -1.11 19.67
C TYR A 13 6.66 -1.02 18.77
N ILE A 14 6.49 0.14 18.12
CA ILE A 14 5.44 0.35 17.11
C ILE A 14 6.06 0.05 15.76
N LEU A 15 5.48 -0.90 15.03
CA LEU A 15 5.87 -1.27 13.68
C LEU A 15 4.85 -0.73 12.67
N PHE A 16 5.30 0.13 11.77
CA PHE A 16 4.50 0.59 10.63
C PHE A 16 4.81 -0.26 9.41
N VAL A 17 3.76 -0.87 8.82
CA VAL A 17 3.88 -1.64 7.57
C VAL A 17 2.86 -1.11 6.58
N GLY A 18 3.33 -0.68 5.43
CA GLY A 18 2.45 -0.19 4.39
C GLY A 18 3.14 0.14 3.09
N ASP A 19 2.34 0.71 2.19
CA ASP A 19 2.74 1.21 0.90
C ASP A 19 1.97 2.48 0.59
N LEU A 20 2.64 3.63 0.71
CA LEU A 20 2.01 4.94 0.54
C LEU A 20 1.54 5.21 -0.90
N LEU A 21 1.99 4.41 -1.86
CA LEU A 21 1.56 4.48 -3.26
C LEU A 21 0.31 3.63 -3.55
N GLN A 22 -0.23 2.94 -2.55
CA GLN A 22 -1.51 2.23 -2.64
C GLN A 22 -2.70 3.16 -2.36
N LEU A 23 -3.91 2.61 -2.42
CA LEU A 23 -5.15 3.37 -2.26
C LEU A 23 -5.10 4.24 -1.00
N PRO A 24 -5.45 5.54 -1.10
CA PRO A 24 -5.68 6.35 0.08
C PRO A 24 -6.88 5.79 0.86
N GLN A 25 -7.00 6.17 2.13
CA GLN A 25 -8.15 5.77 2.92
C GLN A 25 -9.46 6.19 2.25
N VAL A 26 -10.44 5.28 2.24
CA VAL A 26 -11.73 5.49 1.57
C VAL A 26 -12.52 6.54 2.34
N ASN A 27 -12.49 7.77 1.83
CA ASN A 27 -13.42 8.87 2.14
C ASN A 27 -13.67 9.13 3.65
N VAL A 28 -12.60 9.27 4.43
CA VAL A 28 -12.68 9.78 5.82
C VAL A 28 -12.12 11.20 5.84
N ARG A 29 -12.63 12.04 6.76
CA ARG A 29 -12.02 13.33 7.12
C ARG A 29 -10.48 13.17 7.20
N PRO A 30 -9.68 14.14 6.75
CA PRO A 30 -8.23 13.98 6.66
C PRO A 30 -7.66 13.40 7.96
N VAL A 31 -7.05 12.22 7.83
CA VAL A 31 -6.44 11.44 8.93
C VAL A 31 -5.32 12.24 9.58
N PHE A 32 -4.60 12.99 8.75
CA PHE A 32 -3.59 13.92 9.17
C PHE A 32 -4.17 15.33 9.16
N LYS A 33 -4.39 15.90 10.34
CA LYS A 33 -4.64 17.33 10.48
C LYS A 33 -3.32 18.03 10.67
N LYS A 34 -3.10 19.13 9.94
CA LYS A 34 -1.96 20.02 10.21
C LYS A 34 -2.15 20.60 11.61
N ILE A 35 -1.29 20.19 12.54
CA ILE A 35 -1.25 20.75 13.89
C ILE A 35 -0.22 21.87 13.88
N SER A 36 -0.54 23.03 14.47
CA SER A 36 0.44 24.10 14.63
C SER A 36 1.44 23.77 15.73
N ASN A 37 2.69 24.21 15.58
CA ASN A 37 3.74 23.99 16.57
C ASN A 37 3.35 24.54 17.96
N LYS A 38 2.54 25.61 18.01
CA LYS A 38 1.99 26.16 19.26
C LYS A 38 1.04 25.18 19.95
N LEU A 39 0.17 24.51 19.19
CA LEU A 39 -0.77 23.51 19.74
C LEU A 39 -0.03 22.24 20.17
N LEU A 40 0.99 21.80 19.42
CA LEU A 40 1.83 20.64 19.77
C LEU A 40 2.55 20.85 21.10
N LYS A 41 3.26 21.97 21.27
CA LYS A 41 3.99 22.30 22.51
C LYS A 41 3.08 22.36 23.74
N ASN A 42 1.88 22.92 23.58
CA ASN A 42 0.91 23.01 24.68
C ASN A 42 0.26 21.66 25.04
N ARG A 43 0.20 20.69 24.11
CA ARG A 43 -0.48 19.40 24.29
C ARG A 43 0.47 18.26 24.69
N LEU A 44 1.69 18.24 24.16
CA LEU A 44 2.70 17.19 24.39
C LEU A 44 3.77 17.60 25.43
N GLY A 45 3.69 18.81 26.00
CA GLY A 45 4.69 19.30 26.94
C GLY A 45 6.07 19.48 26.30
N ALA A 46 7.14 19.21 27.06
CA ALA A 46 8.54 19.34 26.65
C ALA A 46 9.02 18.25 25.66
N ALA A 47 8.11 17.51 25.02
CA ALA A 47 8.48 16.57 23.96
C ALA A 47 8.98 17.36 22.74
N ASN A 48 10.29 17.28 22.49
CA ASN A 48 10.99 18.02 21.44
C ASN A 48 10.64 17.57 20.01
N ALA A 49 10.00 16.40 19.84
CA ALA A 49 9.70 15.85 18.53
C ALA A 49 8.42 16.42 17.92
N VAL A 50 8.58 17.50 17.15
CA VAL A 50 7.50 18.14 16.38
C VAL A 50 7.11 17.27 15.18
N ASN A 51 8.00 16.40 14.71
CA ASN A 51 7.73 15.41 13.67
C ASN A 51 8.26 14.02 14.04
N ILE A 52 7.39 13.19 14.65
CA ILE A 52 7.71 11.81 15.05
C ILE A 52 8.23 10.94 13.88
N TRP A 53 7.75 11.16 12.65
CA TRP A 53 8.21 10.40 11.49
C TRP A 53 9.64 10.73 11.07
N LYS A 54 10.10 11.94 11.35
CA LYS A 54 11.46 12.36 11.02
C LYS A 54 12.42 12.08 12.16
N GLU A 55 11.95 12.22 13.39
CA GLU A 55 12.80 12.28 14.57
C GLU A 55 12.88 10.95 15.33
N THR A 56 11.90 10.06 15.18
CA THR A 56 11.83 8.83 15.97
C THR A 56 11.60 7.56 15.15
N VAL A 57 11.43 7.67 13.84
CA VAL A 57 11.25 6.54 12.91
C VAL A 57 12.54 6.28 12.13
N GLU A 58 12.99 5.02 12.15
CA GLU A 58 13.93 4.47 11.16
C GLU A 58 13.16 3.67 10.11
N TYR A 59 13.52 3.73 8.82
CA TYR A 59 12.78 3.03 7.76
C TYR A 59 13.63 2.18 6.84
N ASP A 60 13.12 0.98 6.56
CA ASP A 60 13.65 0.08 5.55
C ASP A 60 12.71 -0.05 4.35
N LYS A 61 13.25 0.01 3.13
CA LYS A 61 12.49 -0.24 1.89
C LYS A 61 12.69 -1.68 1.43
N LEU A 62 11.60 -2.43 1.33
CA LEU A 62 11.65 -3.72 0.64
C LEU A 62 11.61 -3.56 -0.87
N THR A 63 12.57 -4.22 -1.54
CA THR A 63 12.80 -4.13 -2.99
C THR A 63 12.38 -5.37 -3.76
N ILE A 64 12.23 -6.51 -3.08
CA ILE A 64 11.92 -7.80 -3.72
C ILE A 64 10.42 -8.06 -3.66
N ASN A 65 9.80 -8.16 -4.83
CA ASN A 65 8.41 -8.60 -4.95
C ASN A 65 8.34 -10.13 -5.10
N LYS A 66 7.78 -10.78 -4.07
CA LYS A 66 7.60 -12.24 -4.06
C LYS A 66 6.29 -12.71 -4.68
N ARG A 67 5.27 -11.84 -4.80
CA ARG A 67 3.94 -12.21 -5.32
C ARG A 67 3.98 -12.52 -6.81
N GLN A 68 4.75 -11.76 -7.59
CA GLN A 68 4.96 -11.99 -9.02
C GLN A 68 6.32 -12.65 -9.32
N LYS A 69 6.83 -13.48 -8.40
CA LYS A 69 8.13 -14.14 -8.58
C LYS A 69 8.11 -15.02 -9.85
N GLY A 70 9.11 -14.84 -10.72
CA GLY A 70 9.27 -15.62 -11.95
C GLY A 70 8.70 -14.95 -13.21
N ASP A 71 8.00 -13.82 -13.08
CA ASP A 71 7.52 -13.03 -14.22
C ASP A 71 8.13 -11.62 -14.18
N GLU A 72 9.36 -11.49 -14.68
CA GLU A 72 10.08 -10.21 -14.72
C GLU A 72 9.39 -9.15 -15.57
N THR A 73 8.68 -9.56 -16.62
CA THR A 73 7.95 -8.64 -17.50
C THR A 73 6.82 -7.98 -16.73
N PHE A 74 6.04 -8.79 -16.01
CA PHE A 74 4.93 -8.29 -15.21
C PHE A 74 5.41 -7.49 -13.99
N LEU A 75 6.53 -7.88 -13.39
CA LEU A 75 7.18 -7.11 -12.32
C LEU A 75 7.55 -5.69 -12.77
N LYS A 76 8.21 -5.55 -13.92
CA LYS A 76 8.57 -4.24 -14.49
C LYS A 76 7.34 -3.41 -14.81
N MET A 77 6.32 -4.01 -15.42
CA MET A 77 5.05 -3.32 -15.69
C MET A 77 4.38 -2.80 -14.41
N PHE A 78 4.34 -3.60 -13.34
CA PHE A 78 3.77 -3.16 -12.06
C PHE A 78 4.55 -2.01 -11.42
N ASP A 79 5.88 -2.04 -11.52
CA ASP A 79 6.71 -0.95 -11.01
C ASP A 79 6.47 0.35 -11.79
N SER A 80 6.29 0.27 -13.11
CA SER A 80 5.86 1.40 -13.94
C SER A 80 4.47 1.94 -13.54
N VAL A 81 3.49 1.06 -13.31
CA VAL A 81 2.14 1.45 -12.83
C VAL A 81 2.25 2.18 -11.49
N ARG A 82 3.02 1.62 -10.56
CA ARG A 82 3.23 2.14 -9.19
C ARG A 82 3.80 3.55 -9.18
N HIS A 83 4.71 3.88 -10.10
CA HIS A 83 5.33 5.19 -10.21
C HIS A 83 4.61 6.14 -11.19
N GLY A 84 3.55 5.69 -11.86
CA GLY A 84 2.84 6.46 -12.89
C GLY A 84 3.62 6.62 -14.20
N CYS A 85 4.65 5.80 -14.44
CA CYS A 85 5.53 5.86 -15.61
C CYS A 85 5.15 4.80 -16.65
N LEU A 86 3.89 4.81 -17.10
CA LEU A 86 3.39 3.86 -18.08
C LEU A 86 3.89 4.16 -19.49
N THR A 87 4.28 3.11 -20.23
CA THR A 87 4.54 3.17 -21.67
C THR A 87 3.35 2.62 -22.46
N ASP A 88 3.24 2.99 -23.74
CA ASP A 88 2.20 2.46 -24.64
C ASP A 88 2.21 0.91 -24.69
N ASP A 89 3.41 0.31 -24.76
CA ASP A 89 3.59 -1.15 -24.67
C ASP A 89 3.00 -1.75 -23.39
N THR A 90 3.16 -1.06 -22.26
CA THR A 90 2.62 -1.50 -20.97
C THR A 90 1.10 -1.41 -20.99
N ILE A 91 0.55 -0.32 -21.53
CA ILE A 91 -0.88 -0.09 -21.66
C ILE A 91 -1.53 -1.17 -22.54
N ASP A 92 -0.95 -1.45 -23.71
CA ASP A 92 -1.51 -2.43 -24.64
C ASP A 92 -1.41 -3.86 -24.10
N LYS A 93 -0.33 -4.20 -23.38
CA LYS A 93 -0.24 -5.47 -22.63
C LYS A 93 -1.28 -5.58 -21.52
N LEU A 94 -1.63 -4.49 -20.84
CA LEU A 94 -2.69 -4.52 -19.84
C LEU A 94 -4.07 -4.68 -20.50
N LYS A 95 -4.32 -3.98 -21.62
CA LYS A 95 -5.56 -4.12 -22.39
C LYS A 95 -5.78 -5.54 -22.92
N SER A 96 -4.73 -6.22 -23.38
CA SER A 96 -4.84 -7.59 -23.88
C SER A 96 -5.19 -8.61 -22.79
N ARG A 97 -4.95 -8.27 -21.51
CA ARG A 97 -5.29 -9.10 -20.34
C ARG A 97 -6.68 -8.81 -19.76
N VAL A 98 -7.47 -7.95 -20.40
CA VAL A 98 -8.87 -7.72 -20.00
C VAL A 98 -9.69 -8.97 -20.33
N PHE A 99 -10.28 -9.57 -19.30
CA PHE A 99 -11.21 -10.68 -19.50
C PHE A 99 -12.49 -10.19 -20.16
N LYS A 100 -12.79 -10.71 -21.36
CA LYS A 100 -14.06 -10.48 -22.07
C LYS A 100 -15.13 -11.46 -21.58
N VAL A 101 -15.39 -11.48 -20.28
CA VAL A 101 -16.39 -12.37 -19.69
C VAL A 101 -17.15 -11.60 -18.63
N SER A 102 -18.44 -11.93 -18.43
CA SER A 102 -19.15 -11.30 -17.33
C SER A 102 -18.57 -11.78 -16.00
N ILE A 103 -18.58 -10.89 -15.01
CA ILE A 103 -18.11 -11.20 -13.65
C ILE A 103 -18.83 -12.46 -13.11
N LYS A 104 -20.14 -12.57 -13.35
CA LYS A 104 -20.96 -13.73 -12.91
C LYS A 104 -20.51 -15.05 -13.53
N GLU A 105 -20.22 -15.07 -14.83
CA GLU A 105 -19.73 -16.27 -15.51
C GLU A 105 -18.34 -16.67 -15.02
N LYS A 106 -17.46 -15.69 -14.79
CA LYS A 106 -16.11 -15.97 -14.28
C LYS A 106 -16.14 -16.53 -12.86
N TYR A 107 -17.03 -16.02 -12.00
CA TYR A 107 -17.22 -16.58 -10.67
C TYR A 107 -17.64 -18.05 -10.72
N LYS A 108 -18.63 -18.40 -11.54
CA LYS A 108 -19.07 -19.80 -11.71
C LYS A 108 -17.94 -20.72 -12.22
N GLU A 109 -17.12 -20.23 -13.16
CA GLU A 109 -15.95 -20.97 -13.66
C GLU A 109 -14.89 -21.19 -12.57
N LEU A 110 -14.69 -20.23 -11.67
CA LEU A 110 -13.71 -20.34 -10.59
C LEU A 110 -14.23 -21.20 -9.43
N GLU A 111 -15.53 -21.13 -9.12
CA GLU A 111 -16.18 -22.02 -8.17
C GLU A 111 -16.11 -23.48 -8.61
N SER A 112 -16.35 -23.76 -9.90
CA SER A 112 -16.28 -25.13 -10.43
C SER A 112 -14.86 -25.71 -10.46
N LYS A 113 -13.83 -24.85 -10.43
CA LYS A 113 -12.41 -25.25 -10.34
C LYS A 113 -11.93 -25.50 -8.91
N GLY A 114 -12.80 -25.37 -7.90
CA GLY A 114 -12.47 -25.68 -6.51
C GLY A 114 -11.49 -24.71 -5.85
N THR A 115 -11.14 -23.60 -6.51
CA THR A 115 -10.27 -22.56 -5.94
C THR A 115 -11.11 -21.61 -5.09
N ASN A 116 -11.20 -21.88 -3.78
CA ASN A 116 -11.66 -20.91 -2.78
C ASN A 116 -10.65 -19.75 -2.70
N HIS A 117 -10.68 -18.85 -3.69
CA HIS A 117 -9.72 -17.75 -3.76
C HIS A 117 -10.31 -16.48 -3.09
N PRO A 118 -9.59 -15.82 -2.17
CA PRO A 118 -10.11 -14.67 -1.39
C PRO A 118 -10.45 -13.42 -2.22
N PHE A 119 -10.21 -13.42 -3.53
CA PHE A 119 -10.48 -12.28 -4.42
C PHE A 119 -11.96 -11.90 -4.50
N ALA A 120 -12.87 -12.77 -4.06
CA ALA A 120 -14.31 -12.54 -4.09
C ALA A 120 -14.80 -11.35 -3.24
N TYR A 121 -14.01 -10.89 -2.26
CA TYR A 121 -14.47 -9.91 -1.27
C TYR A 121 -14.21 -8.44 -1.63
N PHE A 122 -13.38 -8.15 -2.64
CA PHE A 122 -12.98 -6.77 -2.98
C PHE A 122 -13.83 -6.10 -4.07
N LEU A 123 -14.73 -6.85 -4.71
CA LEU A 123 -15.59 -6.38 -5.79
C LEU A 123 -17.07 -6.30 -5.39
N ARG A 124 -17.36 -6.32 -4.08
CA ARG A 124 -18.72 -6.18 -3.54
C ARG A 124 -18.95 -4.76 -3.03
#